data_AF-W5MKD1-F1
#
_entry.id   AF-W5MKD1-F1
#
_cell.length_a   1.000
_cell.length_b   1.000
_cell.length_c   1.000
_cell.angle_alpha   90.00
_cell.angle_beta   90.00
_cell.angle_gamma   90.00
#
_symmetry.space_group_name_H-M   'P 1'
#
loop_
_entity.id
_entity.type
_entity.pdbx_description
1 polymer ?
#
loop_
_entity_poly.entity_id
_entity_poly.type
_entity_poly.pdbx_seq_one_letter_code
_entity_poly.pdbx_strand_id
1 'polypeptide(L)'
;SKNKRTDRSVLCCLRKTESGKSWPRLTKDKAKLNWLSVDFNNWKDWEDDSDEELSSFDRFSEMMNNMGGDDDLPEVDGAEDESADSDDE
;
A
#
# COMPACT_ATOMS: atom_id res chain seq x y z
N SER A 1 17.92 7.91 -19.49
CA SER A 1 18.37 7.91 -18.08
C SER A 1 18.10 9.28 -17.49
N LYS A 2 17.79 9.39 -16.19
CA LYS A 2 17.56 10.67 -15.51
C LYS A 2 18.51 10.79 -14.31
N ASN A 3 18.94 11.99 -13.97
CA ASN A 3 19.67 12.25 -12.74
C ASN A 3 19.02 13.39 -11.94
N LYS A 4 19.13 13.33 -10.62
CA LYS A 4 18.71 14.38 -9.69
C LYS A 4 19.88 14.70 -8.78
N ARG A 5 20.25 15.97 -8.71
CA ARG A 5 21.34 16.45 -7.85
C ARG A 5 20.78 17.15 -6.62
N THR A 6 21.44 16.93 -5.50
CA THR A 6 21.31 17.70 -4.26
C THR A 6 22.70 18.17 -3.83
N ASP A 7 22.78 18.93 -2.74
CA ASP A 7 24.07 19.34 -2.17
C ASP A 7 24.88 18.16 -1.65
N ARG A 8 24.22 17.04 -1.32
CA ARG A 8 24.84 15.87 -0.66
C ARG A 8 25.10 14.70 -1.60
N SER A 9 24.39 14.60 -2.72
CA SER A 9 24.50 13.45 -3.62
C SER A 9 23.92 13.71 -5.00
N VAL A 10 24.26 12.80 -5.93
CA VAL A 10 23.65 12.71 -7.26
C VAL A 10 22.98 11.35 -7.38
N LEU A 11 21.67 11.33 -7.51
CA LEU A 11 20.89 10.12 -7.77
C LEU A 11 20.79 9.90 -9.28
N CYS A 12 21.15 8.69 -9.72
CA CYS A 12 21.09 8.29 -11.13
C CYS A 12 20.05 7.18 -11.31
N CYS A 13 19.01 7.44 -12.10
CA CYS A 13 17.99 6.46 -12.45
C CYS A 13 18.26 5.90 -13.85
N LEU A 14 18.62 4.61 -13.90
CA LEU A 14 18.88 3.86 -15.12
C LEU A 14 17.66 3.03 -15.48
N ARG A 15 17.22 3.11 -16.74
CA ARG A 15 16.21 2.20 -17.28
C ARG A 15 16.95 0.97 -17.81
N LYS A 16 16.56 -0.23 -17.36
CA LYS A 16 17.07 -1.48 -17.92
C LYS A 16 16.64 -1.59 -19.39
N THR A 17 17.54 -2.05 -20.25
CA THR A 17 17.23 -2.27 -21.68
C THR A 17 16.19 -3.37 -21.87
N GLU A 18 16.30 -4.43 -21.08
CA GLU A 18 15.38 -5.58 -21.07
C GLU A 18 14.63 -5.60 -19.73
N SER A 19 13.29 -5.59 -19.76
CA SER A 19 12.44 -5.75 -18.57
C SER A 19 12.56 -7.16 -18.00
N GLY A 20 12.45 -7.30 -16.68
CA GLY A 20 12.56 -8.60 -16.00
C GLY A 20 13.98 -9.18 -15.93
N LYS A 21 14.97 -8.58 -16.58
CA LYS A 21 16.36 -9.06 -16.52
C LYS A 21 17.03 -8.68 -15.21
N SER A 22 17.54 -9.68 -14.50
CA SER A 22 18.34 -9.46 -13.30
C SER A 22 19.70 -8.86 -13.65
N TRP A 23 20.13 -7.89 -12.83
CA TRP A 23 21.47 -7.30 -12.90
C TRP A 23 22.25 -7.76 -11.67
N PRO A 24 23.00 -8.88 -11.74
CA PRO A 24 23.78 -9.37 -10.58
C PRO A 24 24.90 -8.40 -10.18
N ARG A 25 25.27 -7.47 -11.07
CA ARG A 25 26.23 -6.39 -10.85
C ARG A 25 25.94 -5.23 -11.81
N LEU A 26 26.38 -4.03 -11.45
CA LEU A 26 26.22 -2.83 -12.28
C LEU A 26 27.23 -2.77 -13.46
N THR A 27 28.39 -3.40 -13.31
CA THR A 27 29.50 -3.36 -14.28
C THR A 27 29.52 -4.59 -15.19
N LYS A 28 30.04 -4.42 -16.41
CA LYS A 28 30.29 -5.56 -17.32
C LYS A 28 31.35 -6.50 -16.76
N ASP A 29 32.47 -5.95 -16.30
CA ASP A 29 33.59 -6.70 -15.76
C ASP A 29 33.36 -7.14 -14.30
N LYS A 30 34.05 -8.22 -13.90
CA LYS A 30 33.98 -8.80 -12.54
C LYS A 30 34.94 -8.15 -11.55
N ALA A 31 35.81 -7.26 -12.00
CA ALA A 31 36.77 -6.58 -11.14
C ALA A 31 36.05 -5.77 -10.05
N LYS A 32 36.51 -5.90 -8.80
CA LYS A 32 35.94 -5.16 -7.67
C LYS A 32 36.40 -3.70 -7.72
N LEU A 33 35.45 -2.79 -7.71
CA LEU A 33 35.70 -1.35 -7.63
C LEU A 33 35.61 -0.93 -6.17
N ASN A 34 36.65 -0.28 -5.64
CA ASN A 34 36.70 0.16 -4.24
C ASN A 34 35.75 1.31 -3.92
N TRP A 35 35.29 2.04 -4.93
CA TRP A 35 34.37 3.18 -4.80
C TRP A 35 32.90 2.81 -5.04
N LEU A 36 32.60 1.56 -5.42
CA LEU A 36 31.24 1.10 -5.71
C LEU A 36 30.79 0.11 -4.66
N SER A 37 29.69 0.42 -3.98
CA SER A 37 29.03 -0.43 -3.00
C SER A 37 27.53 -0.53 -3.27
N VAL A 38 26.89 -1.57 -2.73
CA VAL A 38 25.43 -1.74 -2.78
C VAL A 38 24.79 -0.78 -1.79
N ASP A 39 23.73 -0.09 -2.22
CA ASP A 39 22.87 0.67 -1.33
C ASP A 39 21.79 -0.24 -0.73
N PHE A 40 22.08 -0.82 0.43
CA PHE A 40 21.16 -1.73 1.10
C PHE A 40 19.90 -1.06 1.66
N ASN A 41 19.89 0.26 1.85
CA ASN A 41 18.71 0.98 2.34
C ASN A 41 17.59 1.03 1.29
N ASN A 42 17.96 1.00 0.00
CA ASN A 42 17.02 1.04 -1.13
C ASN A 42 16.96 -0.29 -1.89
N TRP A 43 17.64 -1.33 -1.42
CA TRP A 43 17.65 -2.65 -2.07
C TRP A 43 16.33 -3.37 -1.82
N LYS A 44 15.72 -3.90 -2.88
CA LYS A 44 14.53 -4.74 -2.82
C LYS A 44 14.76 -6.06 -3.56
N ASP A 45 14.12 -7.13 -3.09
CA ASP A 45 14.01 -8.35 -3.88
C ASP A 45 12.97 -8.12 -4.98
N TRP A 46 13.40 -8.29 -6.23
CA TRP A 46 12.62 -7.94 -7.42
C TRP A 46 11.66 -9.06 -7.83
N GLU A 47 11.73 -10.24 -7.21
CA GLU A 47 10.78 -11.33 -7.40
C GLU A 47 9.54 -11.21 -6.47
N ASP A 48 9.64 -10.43 -5.38
CA ASP A 48 8.58 -10.26 -4.38
C ASP A 48 7.75 -8.98 -4.58
N ASP A 49 7.95 -8.24 -5.67
CA ASP A 49 7.08 -7.14 -6.09
C ASP A 49 5.79 -7.67 -6.76
N SER A 50 5.09 -8.60 -6.09
CA SER A 50 3.63 -8.57 -6.16
C SER A 50 3.22 -7.24 -5.54
N ASP A 51 2.34 -6.51 -6.21
CA ASP A 51 1.93 -5.11 -5.97
C ASP A 51 1.15 -4.89 -4.63
N GLU A 52 1.50 -5.63 -3.58
CA GLU A 52 0.69 -5.83 -2.39
C GLU A 52 0.83 -4.69 -1.36
N GLU A 53 1.88 -3.88 -1.48
CA GLU A 53 2.05 -2.67 -0.64
C GLU A 53 1.21 -1.48 -1.15
N LEU A 54 0.84 -1.43 -2.44
CA LEU A 54 -0.15 -0.45 -2.93
C LEU A 54 -1.58 -0.98 -2.80
N SER A 55 -1.78 -2.31 -2.80
CA SER A 55 -3.11 -2.91 -2.61
C SER A 55 -3.62 -2.85 -1.17
N SER A 56 -2.74 -2.78 -0.16
CA SER A 56 -3.15 -2.84 1.24
C SER A 56 -4.06 -1.67 1.66
N PHE A 57 -3.77 -0.45 1.19
CA PHE A 57 -4.59 0.73 1.48
C PHE A 57 -5.94 0.72 0.73
N ASP A 58 -5.92 0.34 -0.54
CA ASP A 58 -7.14 0.24 -1.36
C ASP A 58 -8.05 -0.91 -0.86
N ARG A 59 -7.47 -2.05 -0.47
CA ARG A 59 -8.19 -3.22 0.05
C ARG A 59 -8.78 -2.96 1.44
N PHE A 60 -8.07 -2.22 2.30
CA PHE A 60 -8.62 -1.76 3.58
C PHE A 60 -9.78 -0.77 3.39
N SER A 61 -9.65 0.13 2.42
CA SER A 61 -10.70 1.10 2.07
C SER A 61 -11.94 0.42 1.48
N GLU A 62 -11.76 -0.60 0.64
CA GLU A 62 -12.85 -1.41 0.09
C GLU A 62 -13.58 -2.21 1.18
N MET A 63 -12.86 -2.74 2.18
CA MET A 63 -13.46 -3.46 3.31
C MET A 63 -14.26 -2.54 4.25
N MET A 64 -13.81 -1.30 4.45
CA MET A 64 -14.56 -0.28 5.23
C MET A 64 -15.81 0.21 4.48
N ASN A 65 -15.72 0.37 3.16
CA ASN A 65 -16.87 0.78 2.34
C ASN A 65 -17.96 -0.31 2.29
N ASN A 66 -17.59 -1.59 2.22
CA ASN A 66 -18.57 -2.69 2.23
C ASN A 66 -19.24 -2.94 3.59
N MET A 67 -18.73 -2.37 4.69
CA MET A 67 -19.35 -2.47 6.02
C MET A 67 -20.26 -1.26 6.34
N GLY A 68 -20.28 -0.25 5.47
CA GLY A 68 -20.91 1.05 5.73
C GLY A 68 -22.14 1.39 4.86
N GLY A 69 -22.65 0.46 4.06
CA GLY A 69 -23.81 0.71 3.20
C GLY A 69 -24.57 -0.57 2.85
N ASP A 70 -25.62 -0.85 3.61
CA ASP A 70 -27.01 -0.94 3.10
C ASP A 70 -27.95 -1.23 4.31
N ASP A 71 -29.00 -0.41 4.38
CA ASP A 71 -30.31 -0.51 5.03
C ASP A 71 -30.67 -1.74 5.90
N ASP A 72 -30.95 -1.48 7.18
CA ASP A 72 -32.27 -1.68 7.84
C ASP A 72 -32.12 -1.36 9.34
N LEU A 73 -32.11 -0.07 9.68
CA LEU A 73 -32.35 0.39 11.05
C LEU A 73 -33.87 0.49 11.24
N PRO A 74 -34.52 -0.31 12.11
CA PRO A 74 -35.93 -0.10 12.41
C PRO A 74 -36.08 1.30 13.03
N GLU A 75 -36.88 2.11 12.35
CA GLU A 75 -37.28 3.47 12.70
C GLU A 75 -37.90 3.48 14.11
N VAL A 76 -37.11 3.89 15.10
CA VAL A 76 -37.60 4.16 16.46
C VAL A 76 -37.91 5.66 16.54
N ASP A 77 -38.98 6.08 15.87
CA ASP A 77 -39.57 7.39 16.09
C ASP A 77 -40.90 7.24 16.83
N GLY A 78 -41.03 8.01 17.90
CA GLY A 78 -42.03 7.83 18.94
C GLY A 78 -43.30 8.65 18.75
N ALA A 79 -44.39 8.15 19.33
CA ALA A 79 -45.63 8.84 19.68
C ALA A 79 -46.49 7.79 20.42
N GLU A 80 -46.67 7.88 21.74
CA GLU A 80 -47.94 8.27 22.41
C GLU A 80 -49.11 7.36 21.96
N ASP A 81 -49.83 6.61 22.78
CA ASP A 81 -50.56 6.91 24.01
C ASP A 81 -51.52 5.73 24.13
N GLU A 82 -51.58 5.01 25.25
CA GLU A 82 -52.86 4.50 25.78
C GLU A 82 -52.65 3.62 27.01
N SER A 83 -52.96 4.22 28.15
CA SER A 83 -53.29 3.53 29.39
C SER A 83 -54.29 2.40 29.16
N ALA A 84 -53.91 1.17 29.52
CA ALA A 84 -54.84 0.08 29.78
C ALA A 84 -54.49 -0.59 31.11
N ASP A 85 -55.28 -0.22 32.10
CA ASP A 85 -55.49 -0.83 33.41
C ASP A 85 -55.67 -2.36 33.31
N SER A 86 -54.94 -3.13 34.13
CA SER A 86 -55.37 -4.47 34.54
C SER A 86 -54.70 -4.84 35.85
N ASP A 87 -55.40 -4.50 36.92
CA ASP A 87 -55.58 -5.27 38.16
C ASP A 87 -55.68 -6.80 37.88
N ASP A 88 -54.99 -7.63 38.67
CA ASP A 88 -55.53 -8.88 39.26
C ASP A 88 -54.50 -9.57 40.21
N GLU A 89 -54.86 -9.61 41.50
CA GLU A 89 -54.51 -10.47 42.66
C GLU A 89 -53.05 -10.86 43.03
#